data_AF-A0A224VIN5-F1
#
_entry.id   AF-A0A224VIN5-F1
#
_cell.length_a   1.000
_cell.length_b   1.000
_cell.length_c   1.000
_cell.angle_alpha   90.00
_cell.angle_beta   90.00
_cell.angle_gamma   90.00
#
_symmetry.space_group_name_H-M   'P 1'
#
loop_
_entity.id
_entity.type
_entity.pdbx_description
1 polymer ?
#
loop_
_entity_poly.entity_id
_entity_poly.type
_entity_poly.pdbx_seq_one_letter_code
_entity_poly.pdbx_strand_id
1 'polypeptide(L)'
;MIPMPWIINKIGSRNGLIAYGCILAIRIIGSALSPSLIWVIVLRLLAGFEMPLVLVSIMKYIAGAFDIRVYATVYALASNFAKQISVFVFSALAGNMYDSIGFHHTYLILGAIVAVVTVFAAFTLKKEDPVQAGEVDEKGQTKA
;
A
#
# COMPACT_ATOMS: atom_id res chain seq x y z
N MET A 1 13.56 13.11 -4.82
CA MET A 1 12.20 12.68 -5.18
C MET A 1 12.35 11.48 -6.10
N ILE A 2 12.01 10.28 -5.65
CA ILE A 2 12.09 9.07 -6.49
C ILE A 2 11.05 9.21 -7.62
N PRO A 3 11.37 8.95 -8.89
CA PRO A 3 10.42 9.00 -10.01
C PRO A 3 9.46 7.81 -9.98
N MET A 4 8.70 7.70 -8.89
CA MET A 4 7.66 6.71 -8.66
C MET A 4 6.51 6.80 -9.67
N PRO A 5 6.10 7.99 -10.17
CA PRO A 5 5.11 8.09 -11.24
C PRO A 5 5.49 7.30 -12.50
N TRP A 6 6.77 7.31 -12.86
CA TRP A 6 7.36 6.60 -14.00
C TRP A 6 7.25 5.08 -13.84
N ILE A 7 7.60 4.58 -12.65
CA ILE A 7 7.50 3.16 -12.30
C ILE A 7 6.05 2.67 -12.35
N ILE A 8 5.14 3.45 -11.76
CA ILE A 8 3.71 3.08 -11.74
C ILE A 8 3.10 3.17 -13.14
N ASN A 9 3.50 4.13 -13.99
CA ASN A 9 3.03 4.20 -15.38
C ASN A 9 3.36 2.94 -16.18
N LYS A 10 4.48 2.27 -15.86
CA LYS A 10 4.90 1.04 -16.54
C LYS A 10 4.29 -0.24 -15.94
N ILE A 11 4.05 -0.26 -14.63
CA ILE A 11 3.55 -1.44 -13.90
C ILE A 11 2.02 -1.48 -13.83
N GLY A 12 1.37 -0.31 -13.82
CA GLY A 12 -0.05 -0.14 -13.53
C GLY A 12 -0.33 0.10 -12.04
N SER A 13 -1.30 0.94 -11.72
CA SER A 13 -1.71 1.36 -10.38
C SER A 13 -2.22 0.18 -9.55
N ARG A 14 -2.95 -0.75 -10.16
CA ARG A 14 -3.44 -2.00 -9.55
C ARG A 14 -2.27 -2.86 -9.10
N ASN A 15 -1.32 -3.09 -9.99
CA ASN A 15 -0.15 -3.91 -9.69
C ASN A 15 0.78 -3.18 -8.70
N GLY A 16 0.82 -1.84 -8.73
CA GLY A 16 1.43 -1.01 -7.69
C GLY A 16 0.81 -1.23 -6.31
N LEU A 17 -0.52 -1.21 -6.21
CA LEU A 17 -1.24 -1.50 -4.95
C LEU A 17 -0.93 -2.89 -4.41
N ILE A 18 -0.90 -3.90 -5.28
CA ILE A 18 -0.57 -5.28 -4.89
C ILE A 18 0.89 -5.40 -4.48
N ALA A 19 1.81 -4.80 -5.24
CA ALA A 19 3.23 -4.79 -4.91
C ALA A 19 3.49 -4.11 -3.55
N TYR A 20 2.79 -3.01 -3.26
CA TYR A 20 2.81 -2.38 -1.94
C TYR A 20 2.40 -3.36 -0.85
N GLY A 21 1.25 -4.04 -0.98
CA GLY A 21 0.78 -5.01 0.00
C GLY A 21 1.76 -6.15 0.23
N CYS A 22 2.39 -6.66 -0.83
CA CYS A 22 3.41 -7.70 -0.75
C CYS A 22 4.66 -7.22 0.01
N ILE A 23 5.18 -6.03 -0.33
CA ILE A 23 6.34 -5.43 0.35
C ILE A 23 6.02 -5.20 1.83
N LEU A 24 4.82 -4.70 2.14
CA LEU A 24 4.36 -4.45 3.50
C LEU A 24 4.27 -5.76 4.31
N ALA A 25 3.71 -6.83 3.73
CA ALA A 25 3.63 -8.14 4.38
C ALA A 25 5.03 -8.70 4.68
N ILE A 26 5.93 -8.68 3.68
CA ILE A 26 7.33 -9.11 3.85
C ILE A 26 8.02 -8.29 4.94
N ARG A 27 7.77 -6.98 4.98
CA ARG A 27 8.36 -6.09 5.98
C ARG A 27 7.90 -6.42 7.40
N ILE A 28 6.60 -6.62 7.61
CA ILE A 28 6.05 -6.92 8.94
C ILE A 28 6.52 -8.30 9.43
N ILE A 29 6.46 -9.31 8.57
CA ILE A 29 6.95 -10.66 8.90
C ILE A 29 8.46 -10.67 9.13
N GLY A 30 9.22 -9.96 8.28
CA GLY A 30 10.67 -9.80 8.42
C GLY A 30 11.05 -9.06 9.71
N SER A 31 10.22 -8.13 10.19
CA SER A 31 10.43 -7.43 11.47
C SER A 31 10.16 -8.35 12.66
N ALA A 32 9.26 -9.32 12.53
CA ALA A 32 9.06 -10.34 13.55
C ALA A 32 10.29 -11.26 13.64
N LEU A 33 10.79 -11.71 12.49
CA LEU A 33 11.89 -12.68 12.40
C LEU A 33 13.28 -12.05 12.55
N SER A 34 13.41 -10.72 12.72
CA SER A 34 14.71 -10.05 12.69
C SER A 34 15.54 -10.36 13.95
N PRO A 35 16.68 -11.07 13.82
CA PRO A 35 17.50 -11.42 14.98
C PRO A 35 18.53 -10.33 15.33
N SER A 36 18.69 -9.27 14.50
CA SER A 36 19.68 -8.22 14.71
C SER A 36 19.18 -6.82 14.32
N LEU A 37 19.75 -5.80 14.96
CA LEU A 37 19.42 -4.38 14.73
C LEU A 37 19.60 -3.95 13.26
N ILE A 38 20.61 -4.51 12.59
CA ILE A 38 20.94 -4.23 11.18
C ILE A 38 19.77 -4.65 10.27
N TRP A 39 19.13 -5.79 10.56
CA TRP A 39 17.96 -6.26 9.83
C TRP A 39 16.79 -5.28 9.94
N VAL A 40 16.53 -4.76 11.14
CA VAL A 40 15.46 -3.78 11.36
C VAL A 40 15.70 -2.49 10.57
N ILE A 41 16.96 -2.03 10.49
CA ILE A 41 17.33 -0.83 9.73
C ILE A 41 17.08 -1.04 8.23
N VAL A 42 17.48 -2.18 7.67
CA VAL A 42 17.23 -2.50 6.25
C VAL A 42 15.73 -2.53 5.95
N LEU A 43 14.93 -3.15 6.82
CA LEU A 43 13.47 -3.19 6.69
C LEU A 43 12.84 -1.79 6.84
N ARG A 44 13.45 -0.91 7.63
CA ARG A 44 13.03 0.50 7.76
C ARG A 44 13.34 1.30 6.50
N LEU A 45 14.49 1.05 5.85
CA LEU A 45 14.81 1.65 4.55
C LEU A 45 13.81 1.22 3.47
N LEU A 46 13.39 -0.05 3.48
CA LEU A 46 12.38 -0.55 2.56
C LEU A 46 11.05 0.21 2.68
N ALA A 47 10.69 0.65 3.90
CA ALA A 47 9.52 1.49 4.12
C ALA A 47 9.63 2.89 3.47
N GLY A 48 10.84 3.39 3.23
CA GLY A 48 11.05 4.62 2.47
C GLY A 48 10.61 4.49 0.99
N PHE A 49 10.65 3.26 0.45
CA PHE A 49 10.21 2.96 -0.91
C PHE A 49 8.70 2.65 -0.98
N GLU A 50 8.14 2.02 0.05
CA GLU A 50 6.72 1.64 0.07
C GLU A 50 5.77 2.86 0.10
N MET A 51 6.12 3.91 0.83
CA MET A 51 5.30 5.11 1.05
C MET A 51 5.00 5.90 -0.24
N PRO A 52 5.99 6.24 -1.09
CA PRO A 52 5.71 6.87 -2.37
C PRO A 52 4.95 5.93 -3.31
N LEU A 53 5.17 4.61 -3.21
CA LEU A 53 4.53 3.62 -4.06
C LEU A 53 3.03 3.53 -3.80
N VAL A 54 2.61 3.45 -2.53
CA VAL A 54 1.18 3.45 -2.18
C VAL A 54 0.51 4.77 -2.52
N LEU A 55 1.16 5.91 -2.28
CA LEU A 55 0.61 7.23 -2.55
C LEU A 55 0.28 7.42 -4.04
N VAL A 56 1.26 7.13 -4.92
CA VAL A 56 1.09 7.29 -6.36
C VAL A 56 0.09 6.27 -6.92
N SER A 57 0.12 5.03 -6.41
CA SER A 57 -0.78 3.98 -6.86
C SER A 57 -2.24 4.27 -6.50
N ILE A 58 -2.53 4.73 -5.27
CA ILE A 58 -3.91 5.11 -4.87
C ILE A 58 -4.40 6.30 -5.68
N MET A 59 -3.57 7.33 -5.86
CA MET A 59 -3.97 8.50 -6.65
C MET A 59 -4.33 8.11 -8.08
N LYS A 60 -3.50 7.33 -8.76
CA LYS A 60 -3.78 6.88 -10.13
C LYS A 60 -5.00 5.95 -10.18
N TYR A 61 -5.11 5.03 -9.23
CA TYR A 61 -6.24 4.11 -9.14
C TYR A 61 -7.60 4.80 -8.94
N ILE A 62 -7.61 5.89 -8.18
CA ILE A 62 -8.85 6.66 -7.98
C ILE A 62 -9.11 7.54 -9.20
N ALA A 63 -8.07 8.08 -9.83
CA ALA A 63 -8.21 8.88 -11.04
C ALA A 63 -8.73 8.08 -12.24
N GLY A 64 -8.35 6.80 -12.40
CA GLY A 64 -8.85 5.94 -13.47
C GLY A 64 -10.19 5.29 -13.19
N ALA A 65 -10.60 5.18 -11.92
CA ALA A 65 -11.91 4.63 -11.55
C ALA A 65 -13.03 5.67 -11.41
N PHE A 66 -12.69 6.96 -11.18
CA PHE A 66 -13.66 8.02 -10.91
C PHE A 66 -13.40 9.29 -11.72
N ASP A 67 -14.45 10.06 -12.00
CA ASP A 67 -14.34 11.35 -12.67
C ASP A 67 -13.51 12.37 -11.86
N ILE A 68 -12.76 13.22 -12.58
CA ILE A 68 -11.93 14.29 -12.01
C ILE A 68 -12.70 15.21 -11.04
N ARG A 69 -14.02 15.34 -11.24
CA ARG A 69 -14.90 16.20 -10.42
C ARG A 69 -15.13 15.64 -9.02
N VAL A 70 -15.13 14.32 -8.86
CA VAL A 70 -15.36 13.63 -7.57
C VAL A 70 -14.07 13.06 -6.99
N TYR A 71 -13.00 13.00 -7.79
CA TYR A 71 -11.67 12.50 -7.42
C TYR A 71 -11.20 13.00 -6.05
N ALA A 72 -11.24 14.32 -5.81
CA ALA A 72 -10.71 14.91 -4.58
C ALA A 72 -11.47 14.43 -3.33
N THR A 73 -12.80 14.34 -3.42
CA THR A 73 -13.66 13.86 -2.33
C THR A 73 -13.46 12.37 -2.09
N VAL A 74 -13.41 11.56 -3.16
CA VAL A 74 -13.17 10.12 -3.05
C VAL A 74 -11.78 9.84 -2.48
N TYR A 75 -10.74 10.55 -2.92
CA TYR A 75 -9.40 10.43 -2.40
C TYR A 75 -9.34 10.80 -0.91
N ALA A 76 -9.95 11.92 -0.52
CA ALA A 76 -9.99 12.34 0.88
C ALA A 76 -10.71 11.31 1.78
N LEU A 77 -11.85 10.79 1.32
CA LEU A 77 -12.65 9.83 2.08
C LEU A 77 -12.02 8.44 2.14
N ALA A 78 -11.63 7.89 0.99
CA ALA A 78 -11.14 6.52 0.87
C ALA A 78 -9.67 6.37 1.30
N SER A 79 -8.82 7.37 1.06
CA SER A 79 -7.39 7.27 1.38
C SER A 79 -7.05 7.88 2.73
N ASN A 80 -7.50 9.10 3.03
CA ASN A 80 -7.11 9.80 4.26
C ASN A 80 -8.02 9.43 5.45
N PHE A 81 -9.33 9.57 5.29
CA PHE A 81 -10.28 9.34 6.39
C PHE A 81 -10.33 7.86 6.79
N ALA A 82 -10.47 6.95 5.83
CA ALA A 82 -10.48 5.51 6.12
C ALA A 82 -9.17 5.05 6.78
N LYS A 83 -8.02 5.57 6.36
CA LYS A 83 -6.72 5.30 7.00
C LYS A 83 -6.71 5.78 8.44
N GLN A 84 -7.19 7.00 8.72
CA GLN A 84 -7.16 7.56 10.08
C GLN A 84 -8.02 6.75 11.04
N ILE A 85 -9.22 6.35 10.61
CA ILE A 85 -10.11 5.47 11.39
C ILE A 85 -9.44 4.12 11.63
N SER A 86 -8.88 3.53 10.57
CA SER A 86 -8.18 2.24 10.69
C SER A 86 -7.05 2.32 11.70
N VAL A 87 -6.20 3.35 11.62
CA VAL A 87 -5.11 3.56 12.59
C VAL A 87 -5.65 3.69 14.01
N PHE A 88 -6.73 4.44 14.22
CA PHE A 88 -7.34 4.57 15.55
C PHE A 88 -7.77 3.22 16.14
N VAL A 89 -8.51 2.42 15.37
CA VAL A 89 -9.00 1.10 15.82
C VAL A 89 -7.85 0.11 16.00
N PHE A 90 -6.98 -0.03 15.00
CA PHE A 90 -5.89 -1.01 15.01
C PHE A 90 -4.80 -0.66 16.01
N SER A 91 -4.59 0.61 16.38
CA SER A 91 -3.60 0.98 17.41
C SER A 91 -4.02 0.50 18.79
N ALA A 92 -5.31 0.59 19.13
CA ALA A 92 -5.83 0.07 20.39
C ALA A 92 -5.74 -1.47 20.44
N LEU A 93 -6.08 -2.15 19.34
CA LEU A 93 -5.96 -3.60 19.24
C LEU A 93 -4.50 -4.07 19.33
N ALA A 94 -3.61 -3.45 18.55
CA ALA A 94 -2.20 -3.81 18.55
C ALA A 94 -1.55 -3.52 19.91
N GLY A 95 -1.91 -2.43 20.59
CA GLY A 95 -1.44 -2.12 21.94
C GLY A 95 -1.72 -3.25 22.94
N ASN A 96 -2.97 -3.71 23.00
CA ASN A 96 -3.34 -4.84 23.86
C ASN A 96 -2.62 -6.14 23.49
N MET A 97 -2.39 -6.38 22.20
CA MET A 97 -1.63 -7.55 21.75
C MET A 97 -0.16 -7.48 22.17
N TYR A 98 0.48 -6.30 22.06
CA TYR A 98 1.86 -6.13 22.50
C TYR A 98 2.01 -6.42 23.99
N ASP A 99 1.07 -5.98 24.83
CA ASP A 99 1.12 -6.19 26.27
C ASP A 99 0.84 -7.65 26.68
N SER A 100 0.03 -8.38 25.92
CA SER A 100 -0.38 -9.74 26.28
C SER A 100 0.53 -10.85 25.72
N ILE A 101 0.86 -10.80 24.43
CA ILE A 101 1.56 -11.88 23.71
C ILE A 101 2.97 -11.47 23.24
N GLY A 102 3.37 -10.23 23.50
CA GLY A 102 4.67 -9.69 23.15
C GLY A 102 4.81 -9.30 21.67
N PHE A 103 5.88 -8.56 21.37
CA PHE A 103 6.13 -7.97 20.05
C PHE A 103 6.26 -9.00 18.93
N HIS A 104 7.00 -10.09 19.16
CA HIS A 104 7.30 -11.08 18.13
C HIS A 104 6.03 -11.75 17.57
N HIS A 105 5.19 -12.29 18.46
CA HIS A 105 3.94 -12.94 18.05
C HIS A 105 2.93 -11.95 17.47
N THR A 106 2.86 -10.73 18.02
CA THR A 106 1.99 -9.68 17.48
C THR A 106 2.35 -9.33 16.04
N TYR A 107 3.64 -9.14 15.72
CA TYR A 107 4.07 -8.85 14.36
C TYR A 107 3.80 -10.01 13.39
N LEU A 108 3.96 -11.27 13.81
CA LEU A 108 3.60 -12.42 12.96
C LEU A 108 2.11 -12.44 12.62
N ILE A 109 1.24 -12.20 13.61
CA ILE A 109 -0.21 -12.17 13.40
C ILE A 109 -0.60 -11.00 12.48
N LEU A 110 -0.09 -9.80 12.73
CA LEU A 110 -0.35 -8.64 11.88
C LEU A 110 0.16 -8.88 10.45
N GLY A 111 1.35 -9.48 10.30
CA GLY A 111 1.92 -9.81 9.00
C GLY A 111 1.07 -10.82 8.23
N ALA A 112 0.53 -11.84 8.90
CA ALA A 112 -0.38 -12.81 8.31
C ALA A 112 -1.70 -12.16 7.85
N ILE A 113 -2.29 -11.29 8.68
CA ILE A 113 -3.51 -10.54 8.31
C ILE A 113 -3.25 -9.69 7.06
N VAL A 114 -2.14 -8.95 7.03
CA VAL A 114 -1.78 -8.12 5.87
C VAL A 114 -1.56 -8.98 4.62
N ALA A 115 -0.93 -10.16 4.75
CA ALA A 115 -0.75 -11.07 3.63
C ALA A 115 -2.10 -11.58 3.08
N VAL A 116 -3.02 -12.01 3.95
CA VAL A 116 -4.35 -12.47 3.55
C VAL A 116 -5.15 -11.35 2.88
N VAL A 117 -5.13 -10.14 3.45
CA VAL A 117 -5.81 -8.97 2.86
C VAL A 117 -5.18 -8.60 1.52
N THR A 118 -3.86 -8.70 1.38
CA THR A 118 -3.17 -8.44 0.10
C THR A 118 -3.57 -9.45 -0.96
N VAL A 119 -3.64 -10.74 -0.61
CA VAL A 119 -4.11 -11.78 -1.53
C VAL A 119 -5.56 -11.52 -1.94
N PHE A 120 -6.43 -11.19 -0.97
CA PHE A 120 -7.82 -10.85 -1.25
C PHE A 120 -7.95 -9.61 -2.14
N ALA A 121 -7.13 -8.59 -1.91
CA ALA A 121 -7.05 -7.38 -2.74
C ALA A 121 -6.59 -7.72 -4.16
N ALA A 122 -5.64 -8.66 -4.32
CA ALA A 122 -5.18 -9.10 -5.63
C ALA A 122 -6.28 -9.78 -6.47
N PHE A 123 -7.29 -10.40 -5.83
CA PHE A 123 -8.46 -10.94 -6.53
C PHE A 123 -9.60 -9.94 -6.68
N THR A 124 -9.78 -9.05 -5.70
CA THR A 124 -10.94 -8.13 -5.65
C THR A 124 -10.71 -6.84 -6.42
N LEU A 125 -9.47 -6.36 -6.56
CA LEU A 125 -9.19 -5.14 -7.33
C LEU A 125 -9.57 -5.34 -8.79
N LYS A 126 -10.50 -4.51 -9.26
CA LYS A 126 -10.90 -4.45 -10.66
C LYS A 126 -9.80 -3.77 -11.48
N LYS A 127 -9.71 -4.11 -12.76
CA LYS A 127 -8.86 -3.39 -13.69
C LYS A 127 -9.53 -2.05 -13.99
N GLU A 128 -8.83 -0.95 -13.71
CA GLU A 128 -9.30 0.39 -14.04
C GLU A 128 -8.98 0.76 -15.49
N ASP A 129 -9.50 1.92 -15.95
CA ASP A 129 -9.16 2.46 -17.26
C ASP A 129 -7.75 3.09 -17.23
N PRO A 130 -6.77 2.51 -17.93
CA PRO A 130 -5.38 2.99 -17.89
C PRO A 130 -5.20 4.34 -18.60
N VAL A 131 -6.11 4.74 -19.50
CA VAL A 131 -6.09 6.06 -20.16
C VAL A 131 -6.54 7.13 -19.17
N GLN A 132 -7.60 6.85 -18.42
CA GLN A 132 -8.16 7.77 -17.43
C GLN A 132 -7.26 7.87 -16.17
N ALA A 133 -6.57 6.79 -15.81
CA ALA A 133 -5.56 6.77 -14.75
C ALA A 133 -4.28 7.57 -15.09
N GLY A 134 -4.14 8.04 -16.34
CA GLY A 134 -2.96 8.76 -16.83
C GLY A 134 -1.72 7.88 -17.02
N GLU A 135 -1.91 6.56 -17.13
CA GLU A 135 -0.84 5.58 -17.34
C GLU A 135 -0.41 5.53 -18.80
N VAL A 136 -1.36 5.72 -19.71
CA VAL A 136 -1.15 5.79 -21.17
C VAL A 136 -1.78 7.06 -21.74
N ASP A 137 -1.16 7.61 -22.78
CA ASP A 137 -1.73 8.71 -23.58
C ASP A 137 -2.91 8.22 -24.43
N GLU A 138 -3.73 9.12 -24.98
CA GLU A 138 -4.87 8.78 -25.87
C GLU A 138 -4.47 7.92 -27.10
N LYS A 139 -3.17 7.86 -27.41
CA LYS A 139 -2.56 7.02 -28.46
C LYS A 139 -2.05 5.65 -27.97
N GLY A 140 -2.29 5.28 -26.70
CA GLY A 140 -1.86 4.01 -26.10
C GLY A 140 -0.38 3.94 -25.71
N GLN A 141 0.34 5.08 -25.66
CA GLN A 141 1.75 5.12 -25.28
C GLN A 141 1.92 5.42 -23.79
N THR A 142 2.74 4.65 -23.09
CA THR A 142 3.06 4.89 -21.67
C THR A 142 3.64 6.29 -21.49
N LYS A 143 3.01 7.13 -20.66
CA LYS A 143 3.57 8.45 -20.34
C LYS A 143 4.81 8.26 -19.47
N ALA A 144 5.94 8.79 -19.94
CA ALA A 144 7.19 8.89 -19.20
C ALA A 144 6.98 9.82 -17.99
#